data_AF-A0A4Q2UXB8-F1
#
_entry.id   AF-A0A4Q2UXB8-F1
#
_cell.length_a   1.000
_cell.length_b   1.000
_cell.length_c   1.000
_cell.angle_alpha   90.00
_cell.angle_beta   90.00
_cell.angle_gamma   90.00
#
_symmetry.space_group_name_H-M   'P 1'
#
loop_
_entity.id
_entity.type
_entity.pdbx_description
1 polymer ?
#
loop_
_entity_poly.entity_id
_entity_poly.type
_entity_poly.pdbx_seq_one_letter_code
_entity_poly.pdbx_strand_id
1 'polypeptide(L)'
;MKGCCLYCRVEGKSFEHTVTACARRFDWIRAKQKALRDCQSKKKEWMDRHAVCWKCYQPQEICRAADPEYEGDNSCQYPDMVMPLCFGAFSRPGRTKWFLKHFNESFKTCQEYMLWLGKGASLGGSRCVNANCVAAILLREFE
;
A
#
# COMPACT_ATOMS: atom_id res chain seq x y z
N MET A 1 -15.07 2.94 -5.29
CA MET A 1 -13.58 2.85 -5.41
C MET A 1 -13.10 1.62 -6.17
N LYS A 2 -13.82 0.50 -6.16
CA LYS A 2 -13.53 -0.59 -7.11
C LYS A 2 -13.72 -0.10 -8.55
N GLY A 3 -12.89 -0.57 -9.47
CA GLY A 3 -12.95 -0.22 -10.89
C GLY A 3 -12.25 1.07 -11.30
N CYS A 4 -11.65 1.82 -10.36
CA CYS A 4 -10.97 3.09 -10.66
C CYS A 4 -9.50 3.09 -10.22
N CYS A 5 -8.68 3.96 -10.82
CA CYS A 5 -7.25 4.03 -10.56
C CYS A 5 -6.93 4.90 -9.35
N LEU A 6 -6.71 4.27 -8.20
CA LEU A 6 -6.44 4.99 -6.95
C LEU A 6 -5.12 5.78 -6.97
N TYR A 7 -4.11 5.34 -7.73
CA TYR A 7 -2.89 6.11 -7.94
C TYR A 7 -3.19 7.45 -8.61
N CYS A 8 -3.89 7.44 -9.75
CA CYS A 8 -4.26 8.67 -10.45
C CYS A 8 -5.21 9.53 -9.61
N ARG A 9 -6.13 8.91 -8.85
CA ARG A 9 -7.03 9.62 -7.94
C ARG A 9 -6.28 10.42 -6.88
N VAL A 10 -5.31 9.81 -6.19
CA VAL A 10 -4.50 10.51 -5.15
C VAL A 10 -3.75 11.72 -5.73
N GLU A 11 -3.32 11.62 -6.99
CA GLU A 11 -2.64 12.73 -7.66
C GLU A 11 -3.57 13.79 -8.27
N GLY A 12 -4.90 13.64 -8.14
CA GLY A 12 -5.86 14.54 -8.75
C GLY A 12 -5.91 14.47 -10.28
N LYS A 13 -5.52 13.33 -10.87
CA LYS A 13 -5.59 13.07 -12.32
C LYS A 13 -6.85 12.29 -12.68
N SER A 14 -7.21 12.25 -13.96
CA SER A 14 -8.29 11.38 -14.45
C SER A 14 -8.06 9.93 -14.01
N PHE A 15 -9.06 9.36 -13.35
CA PHE A 15 -8.95 8.08 -12.64
C PHE A 15 -10.03 7.07 -13.06
N GLU A 16 -10.85 7.41 -14.05
CA GLU A 16 -11.92 6.56 -14.62
C GLU A 16 -11.34 5.47 -15.54
N HIS A 17 -10.40 4.69 -15.01
CA HIS A 17 -9.80 3.54 -15.65
C HIS A 17 -9.39 2.53 -14.59
N THR A 18 -9.31 1.25 -14.98
CA THR A 18 -8.85 0.21 -14.06
C THR A 18 -7.35 0.37 -13.76
N VAL A 19 -6.89 -0.14 -12.62
CA VAL A 19 -5.45 -0.14 -12.31
C VAL A 19 -4.65 -0.91 -13.35
N THR A 20 -5.23 -1.97 -13.92
CA THR A 20 -4.62 -2.72 -15.03
C THR A 20 -4.54 -1.88 -16.31
N ALA A 21 -5.49 -1.01 -16.62
CA ALA A 21 -5.39 -0.12 -17.78
C ALA A 21 -4.46 1.09 -17.55
N CYS A 22 -4.03 1.35 -16.31
CA CYS A 22 -3.19 2.51 -16.01
C CYS A 22 -1.77 2.35 -16.59
N ALA A 23 -1.39 3.20 -17.54
CA ALA A 23 -0.03 3.22 -18.10
C ALA A 23 1.08 3.39 -17.05
N ARG A 24 0.75 4.03 -15.92
CA ARG A 24 1.66 4.34 -14.82
C ARG A 24 1.72 3.26 -13.74
N ARG A 25 0.96 2.16 -13.88
CA ARG A 25 0.94 1.06 -12.90
C ARG A 25 2.33 0.48 -12.63
N PHE A 26 3.21 0.54 -13.64
CA PHE A 26 4.56 0.00 -13.53
C PHE A 26 5.44 0.76 -12.53
N ASP A 27 5.13 2.02 -12.20
CA ASP A 27 5.89 2.80 -11.23
C ASP A 27 5.89 2.11 -9.85
N TRP A 28 4.69 1.81 -9.33
CA TRP A 28 4.53 1.18 -8.03
C TRP A 28 4.88 -0.31 -8.06
N ILE A 29 4.66 -1.01 -9.19
CA ILE A 29 5.09 -2.40 -9.35
C ILE A 29 6.62 -2.50 -9.24
N ARG A 30 7.36 -1.63 -9.92
CA ARG A 30 8.83 -1.61 -9.87
C ARG A 30 9.34 -1.23 -8.50
N ALA A 31 8.73 -0.24 -7.85
CA ALA A 31 9.08 0.15 -6.48
C ALA A 31 8.89 -1.01 -5.49
N LYS A 32 7.75 -1.72 -5.56
CA LYS A 32 7.47 -2.93 -4.77
C LYS A 32 8.51 -4.01 -5.01
N GLN A 33 8.81 -4.33 -6.27
CA GLN A 33 9.80 -5.33 -6.62
C GLN A 33 11.20 -4.97 -6.11
N LYS A 34 11.56 -3.69 -6.15
CA LYS A 34 12.85 -3.23 -5.61
C LYS A 34 12.92 -3.41 -4.09
N ALA A 35 11.89 -3.02 -3.34
CA ALA A 35 11.82 -3.22 -1.90
C ALA A 35 11.96 -4.70 -1.51
N LEU A 36 11.24 -5.58 -2.22
CA LEU A 36 11.32 -7.02 -2.02
C LEU A 36 12.75 -7.56 -2.24
N ARG A 37 13.39 -7.21 -3.36
CA ARG A 37 14.76 -7.66 -3.68
C ARG A 37 15.78 -7.14 -2.66
N ASP A 38 15.67 -5.89 -2.25
CA ASP A 38 16.59 -5.27 -1.28
C ASP A 38 16.45 -5.89 0.12
N CYS A 39 15.25 -6.30 0.53
CA CYS A 39 15.04 -7.04 1.78
C CYS A 39 15.58 -8.47 1.67
N GLN A 40 15.28 -9.15 0.56
CA GLN A 40 15.75 -10.52 0.31
C GLN A 40 17.28 -10.62 0.29
N SER A 41 17.98 -9.66 -0.32
CA SER A 41 19.46 -9.64 -0.33
C SER A 41 20.06 -9.50 1.08
N LYS A 42 19.30 -8.94 2.02
CA LYS A 42 19.66 -8.81 3.43
C LYS A 42 19.14 -9.97 4.30
N LYS A 43 18.57 -11.02 3.68
CA LYS A 43 17.91 -12.15 4.37
C LYS A 43 16.80 -11.69 5.35
N LYS A 44 16.11 -10.60 5.00
CA LYS A 44 14.98 -10.05 5.77
C LYS A 44 13.71 -10.11 4.92
N GLU A 45 12.57 -10.24 5.57
CA GLU A 45 11.27 -10.04 4.92
C GLU A 45 10.97 -8.53 4.88
N TRP A 46 10.23 -8.09 3.85
CA TRP A 46 9.83 -6.69 3.76
C TRP A 46 8.70 -6.34 4.73
N MET A 47 7.79 -7.27 4.95
CA MET A 47 6.66 -7.17 5.87
C MET A 47 6.59 -8.46 6.68
N ASP A 48 6.16 -8.36 7.93
CA ASP A 48 5.96 -9.52 8.79
C ASP A 48 4.96 -10.50 8.17
N ARG A 49 5.24 -11.80 8.28
CA ARG A 49 4.29 -12.84 7.87
C ARG A 49 2.94 -12.64 8.56
N HIS A 50 1.89 -12.83 7.78
CA HIS A 50 0.50 -12.73 8.20
C HIS A 50 0.04 -11.35 8.70
N ALA A 51 0.90 -10.32 8.72
CA ALA A 51 0.45 -8.96 9.06
C ALA A 51 -0.52 -8.40 8.00
N VAL A 52 -0.30 -8.76 6.73
CA VAL A 52 -1.17 -8.40 5.60
C VAL A 52 -1.20 -9.48 4.53
N CYS A 53 -2.22 -9.48 3.69
CA CYS A 53 -2.26 -10.27 2.48
C CYS A 53 -1.20 -9.81 1.47
N TRP A 54 -0.37 -10.72 0.98
CA TRP A 54 0.71 -10.40 0.03
C TRP A 54 0.24 -9.92 -1.35
N LYS A 55 -1.04 -10.16 -1.69
CA LYS A 55 -1.68 -9.72 -2.95
C LYS A 55 -2.21 -8.29 -2.85
N CYS A 56 -3.09 -8.01 -1.88
CA CYS A 56 -3.78 -6.72 -1.76
C CYS A 56 -3.24 -5.80 -0.66
N TYR A 57 -2.36 -6.31 0.21
CA TYR A 57 -1.80 -5.62 1.37
C TYR A 57 -2.83 -5.19 2.40
N GLN A 58 -4.03 -5.77 2.39
CA GLN A 58 -5.01 -5.57 3.46
C GLN A 58 -4.69 -6.46 4.67
N PRO A 59 -5.05 -6.04 5.90
CA PRO A 59 -4.93 -6.88 7.09
C PRO A 59 -5.77 -8.15 6.95
N GLN A 60 -5.45 -9.19 7.74
CA GLN A 60 -6.16 -10.47 7.65
C GLN A 60 -7.64 -10.34 8.05
N GLU A 61 -8.01 -9.37 8.89
CA GLU A 61 -9.43 -9.14 9.19
C GLU A 61 -10.24 -8.71 7.95
N ILE A 62 -9.58 -8.13 6.94
CA ILE A 62 -10.22 -7.67 5.70
C ILE A 62 -10.01 -8.66 4.56
N CYS A 63 -8.83 -9.26 4.45
CA CYS A 63 -8.49 -10.20 3.39
C CYS A 63 -7.74 -11.41 3.95
N ARG A 64 -8.47 -12.49 4.20
CA ARG A 64 -7.96 -13.76 4.75
C ARG A 64 -7.26 -14.67 3.73
N ALA A 65 -7.09 -14.22 2.49
CA ALA A 65 -6.40 -15.00 1.45
C ALA A 65 -4.93 -15.38 1.78
N ALA A 66 -4.36 -14.82 2.86
CA ALA A 66 -3.04 -15.17 3.37
C ALA A 66 -3.08 -15.71 4.81
N ASP A 67 -4.27 -16.01 5.33
CA ASP A 67 -4.50 -16.62 6.63
C ASP A 67 -4.47 -18.15 6.46
N PRO A 68 -3.46 -18.85 7.02
CA PRO A 68 -3.36 -20.30 6.88
C PRO A 68 -4.47 -21.07 7.60
N GLU A 69 -5.20 -20.44 8.52
CA GLU A 69 -6.29 -21.06 9.27
C GLU A 69 -7.67 -20.84 8.62
N TYR A 70 -7.73 -20.10 7.51
CA TYR A 70 -8.99 -19.79 6.83
C TYR A 70 -9.36 -20.84 5.77
N GLU A 71 -10.43 -21.59 6.03
CA GLU A 71 -10.96 -22.65 5.14
C GLU A 71 -11.94 -22.12 4.05
N GLY A 72 -12.17 -20.81 3.99
CA GLY A 72 -13.11 -20.19 3.03
C GLY A 72 -12.51 -19.83 1.66
N ASP A 73 -13.24 -19.02 0.89
CA ASP A 73 -12.76 -18.56 -0.42
C ASP A 73 -11.50 -17.67 -0.25
N ASN A 74 -10.36 -18.22 -0.68
CA ASN A 74 -9.06 -17.57 -0.66
C ASN A 74 -8.85 -16.61 -1.85
N SER A 75 -9.90 -16.29 -2.60
CA SER A 75 -9.83 -15.29 -3.67
C SER A 75 -9.66 -13.88 -3.09
N CYS A 76 -8.57 -13.22 -3.49
CA CYS A 76 -8.30 -11.85 -3.06
C CYS A 76 -9.22 -10.86 -3.81
N GLN A 77 -10.19 -10.29 -3.09
CA GLN A 77 -11.25 -9.42 -3.65
C GLN A 77 -10.85 -7.94 -3.82
N TYR A 78 -9.66 -7.56 -3.34
CA TYR A 78 -9.19 -6.18 -3.31
C TYR A 78 -7.79 -6.00 -3.92
N PRO A 79 -7.45 -6.65 -5.06
CA PRO A 79 -6.15 -6.42 -5.68
C PRO A 79 -6.01 -4.93 -5.99
N ASP A 80 -4.79 -4.43 -5.90
CA ASP A 80 -4.44 -3.09 -6.38
C ASP A 80 -5.14 -1.91 -5.68
N MET A 81 -5.47 -2.05 -4.39
CA MET A 81 -5.97 -0.93 -3.58
C MET A 81 -4.85 -0.20 -2.84
N VAL A 82 -4.19 -0.89 -1.91
CA VAL A 82 -3.26 -0.27 -0.94
C VAL A 82 -2.00 0.25 -1.61
N MET A 83 -1.34 -0.53 -2.48
CA MET A 83 -0.08 -0.11 -3.10
C MET A 83 -0.23 1.07 -4.06
N PRO A 84 -1.26 1.14 -4.92
CA PRO A 84 -1.50 2.33 -5.73
C PRO A 84 -1.78 3.59 -4.91
N LEU A 85 -2.54 3.47 -3.81
CA LEU A 85 -2.76 4.58 -2.87
C LEU A 85 -1.44 5.08 -2.27
N CYS A 86 -0.65 4.16 -1.73
CA CYS A 86 0.63 4.50 -1.09
C CYS A 86 1.59 5.15 -2.07
N PHE A 87 1.70 4.62 -3.29
CA PHE A 87 2.57 5.23 -4.29
C PHE A 87 2.08 6.61 -4.70
N GLY A 88 0.76 6.80 -4.86
CA GLY A 88 0.17 8.12 -5.07
C GLY A 88 0.48 9.10 -3.94
N ALA A 89 0.48 8.63 -2.68
CA ALA A 89 0.84 9.43 -1.52
C ALA A 89 2.29 9.96 -1.62
N PHE A 90 3.19 9.14 -2.15
CA PHE A 90 4.59 9.50 -2.33
C PHE A 90 4.83 10.35 -3.59
N SER A 91 4.02 10.23 -4.62
CA SER A 91 4.22 10.98 -5.86
C SER A 91 3.48 12.34 -5.89
N ARG A 92 2.49 12.54 -5.02
CA ARG A 92 1.70 13.78 -4.99
C ARG A 92 2.53 15.02 -4.60
N PRO A 93 2.20 16.21 -5.15
CA PRO A 93 2.69 17.48 -4.63
C PRO A 93 2.35 17.64 -3.14
N GLY A 94 3.26 18.27 -2.39
CA GLY A 94 3.07 18.50 -0.95
C GLY A 94 3.25 17.27 -0.06
N ARG A 95 3.71 16.12 -0.60
CA ARG A 95 3.92 14.88 0.17
C ARG A 95 4.68 15.08 1.48
N THR A 96 5.72 15.90 1.50
CA THR A 96 6.57 16.08 2.69
C THR A 96 5.76 16.66 3.84
N LYS A 97 4.99 17.74 3.58
CA LYS A 97 4.11 18.34 4.57
C LYS A 97 3.02 17.36 5.01
N TRP A 98 2.49 16.57 4.08
CA TRP A 98 1.47 15.57 4.36
C TRP A 98 1.99 14.45 5.28
N PHE A 99 3.14 13.84 4.96
CA PHE A 99 3.73 12.80 5.79
C PHE A 99 4.19 13.33 7.16
N LEU A 100 4.73 14.55 7.24
CA LEU A 100 5.07 15.16 8.52
C LEU A 100 3.81 15.39 9.38
N LYS A 101 2.73 15.87 8.79
CA LYS A 101 1.46 16.09 9.49
C LYS A 101 0.86 14.79 10.04
N HIS A 102 0.85 13.72 9.25
CA HIS A 102 0.11 12.51 9.57
C HIS A 102 0.94 11.42 10.27
N PHE A 103 2.27 11.43 10.07
CA PHE A 103 3.16 10.37 10.55
C PHE A 103 4.40 10.91 11.26
N ASN A 104 4.62 12.23 11.29
CA ASN A 104 5.87 12.85 11.75
C ASN A 104 7.11 12.27 11.05
N GLU A 105 6.96 11.90 9.78
CA GLU A 105 7.97 11.23 8.98
C GLU A 105 8.18 11.97 7.66
N SER A 106 9.36 11.83 7.07
CA SER A 106 9.63 12.34 5.72
C SER A 106 10.59 11.41 4.99
N PHE A 107 10.44 11.33 3.67
CA PHE A 107 11.18 10.38 2.84
C PHE A 107 11.85 11.11 1.70
N LYS A 108 13.18 10.96 1.59
CA LYS A 108 13.96 11.56 0.50
C LYS A 108 13.82 10.71 -0.75
N THR A 109 13.87 9.39 -0.58
CA THR A 109 13.81 8.45 -1.70
C THR A 109 12.55 7.59 -1.65
N CYS A 110 12.11 7.12 -2.83
CA CYS A 110 11.03 6.15 -2.91
C CYS A 110 11.41 4.85 -2.18
N GLN A 111 12.69 4.48 -2.18
CA GLN A 111 13.14 3.26 -1.53
C GLN A 111 12.99 3.34 0.00
N GLU A 112 13.40 4.45 0.62
CA GLU A 112 13.20 4.69 2.06
C GLU A 112 11.72 4.58 2.43
N TYR A 113 10.87 5.24 1.65
CA TYR A 113 9.42 5.20 1.84
C TYR A 113 8.86 3.77 1.74
N MET A 114 9.23 3.04 0.69
CA MET A 114 8.75 1.67 0.50
C MET A 114 9.19 0.75 1.64
N LEU A 115 10.43 0.86 2.12
CA LEU A 115 10.87 0.10 3.29
C LEU A 115 10.07 0.48 4.55
N TRP A 116 9.78 1.78 4.74
CA TRP A 116 8.95 2.24 5.85
C TRP A 116 7.51 1.73 5.77
N LEU A 117 6.91 1.64 4.58
CA LEU A 117 5.58 1.08 4.39
C LEU A 117 5.43 -0.34 4.91
N GLY A 118 6.52 -1.12 4.88
CA GLY A 118 6.54 -2.51 5.32
C GLY A 118 6.68 -2.72 6.83
N LYS A 119 6.99 -1.66 7.59
CA LYS A 119 7.10 -1.75 9.05
C LYS A 119 5.73 -2.01 9.67
N GLY A 120 5.72 -2.83 10.72
CA GLY A 120 4.51 -3.13 11.50
C GLY A 120 3.88 -1.88 12.09
N ALA A 121 2.56 -1.86 12.11
CA ALA A 121 1.73 -0.79 12.65
C ALA A 121 0.44 -1.37 13.27
N SER A 122 -0.42 -0.50 13.79
CA SER A 122 -1.78 -0.86 14.20
C SER A 122 -2.79 0.15 13.66
N LEU A 123 -3.93 -0.37 13.21
CA LEU A 123 -5.06 0.44 12.74
C LEU A 123 -6.34 -0.12 13.36
N GLY A 124 -7.03 0.68 14.18
CA GLY A 124 -8.28 0.26 14.82
C GLY A 124 -8.13 -0.92 15.80
N GLY A 125 -6.93 -1.09 16.40
CA GLY A 125 -6.63 -2.21 17.29
C GLY A 125 -6.11 -3.47 16.57
N SER A 126 -6.22 -3.52 15.25
CA SER A 126 -5.72 -4.62 14.43
C SER A 126 -4.25 -4.44 14.07
N ARG A 127 -3.50 -5.54 14.00
CA ARG A 127 -2.12 -5.54 13.52
C ARG A 127 -2.11 -5.35 12.00
N CYS A 128 -1.28 -4.43 11.52
CA CYS A 128 -1.13 -4.16 10.09
C CYS A 128 0.29 -3.66 9.78
N VAL A 129 0.48 -3.00 8.64
CA VAL A 129 1.71 -2.26 8.31
C VAL A 129 1.41 -0.80 8.00
N ASN A 130 2.45 0.05 7.95
CA ASN A 130 2.30 1.47 7.66
C ASN A 130 1.56 1.75 6.33
N ALA A 131 1.65 0.86 5.34
CA ALA A 131 0.87 0.95 4.10
C ALA A 131 -0.64 1.06 4.35
N ASN A 132 -1.17 0.32 5.33
CA ASN A 132 -2.59 0.37 5.69
C ASN A 132 -2.96 1.71 6.32
N CYS A 133 -2.10 2.25 7.18
CA CYS A 133 -2.31 3.54 7.81
C CYS A 133 -2.35 4.67 6.76
N VAL A 134 -1.42 4.66 5.80
CA VAL A 134 -1.42 5.61 4.67
C VAL A 134 -2.70 5.49 3.85
N ALA A 135 -3.06 4.26 3.46
CA ALA A 135 -4.26 4.01 2.68
C ALA A 135 -5.50 4.50 3.42
N ALA A 136 -5.66 4.20 4.71
CA ALA A 136 -6.82 4.59 5.50
C ALA A 136 -7.01 6.11 5.56
N ILE A 137 -5.94 6.90 5.72
CA ILE A 137 -6.04 8.37 5.73
C ILE A 137 -6.47 8.88 4.35
N LEU A 138 -5.86 8.40 3.27
CA LEU A 138 -6.22 8.82 1.91
C LEU A 138 -7.66 8.46 1.55
N LEU A 139 -8.13 7.29 1.98
CA LEU A 139 -9.50 6.87 1.73
C LEU A 139 -10.51 7.78 2.45
N ARG A 140 -10.16 8.33 3.62
CA ARG A 140 -10.99 9.33 4.31
C ARG A 140 -10.93 10.72 3.66
N GLU A 141 -9.84 11.06 2.96
CA GLU A 141 -9.77 12.32 2.19
C GLU A 141 -10.64 12.30 0.92
N PHE A 142 -11.13 11.13 0.53
CA PHE A 142 -11.95 10.92 -0.66
C PHE A 142 -13.45 10.97 -0.41
N GLU A 143 -13.85 10.98 0.85
CA GLU A 143 -15.21 11.13 1.35
C GLU A 143 -15.55 12.62 1.53
#